data_AF-A0A662Z0M2-F1
#
_entry.id   AF-A0A662Z0M2-F1
#
_cell.length_a   1.000
_cell.length_b   1.000
_cell.length_c   1.000
_cell.angle_alpha   90.00
_cell.angle_beta   90.00
_cell.angle_gamma   90.00
#
_symmetry.space_group_name_H-M   'P 1'
#
loop_
_entity.id
_entity.type
_entity.pdbx_description
1 polymer ?
#
loop_
_entity_poly.entity_id
_entity_poly.type
_entity_poly.pdbx_seq_one_letter_code
_entity_poly.pdbx_strand_id
1 'polypeptide(L)'
;MRKIAVPSHRYTPLKENWLKIYTPIVEHLQLQIRFNLKTRNVEIKTCKETQDISSLTKATDFVKAFLLGFQVEDALALIRLDDLFLETFDVTDGSPPSKVYGNIRAVASRAAERF
;
A
#
# COMPACT_ATOMS: atom_id res chain seq x y z
N MET A 1 1.70 -4.68 -14.20
CA MET A 1 1.97 -5.56 -13.04
C MET A 1 2.78 -4.77 -12.01
N ARG A 2 2.33 -4.71 -10.75
CA ARG A 2 3.04 -4.09 -9.64
C ARG A 2 3.68 -5.19 -8.78
N LYS A 3 4.88 -4.92 -8.25
CA LYS A 3 5.63 -5.84 -7.39
C LYS A 3 6.00 -5.10 -6.11
N ILE A 4 5.74 -5.73 -4.96
CA ILE A 4 5.97 -5.15 -3.64
C ILE A 4 6.82 -6.15 -2.86
N ALA A 5 8.02 -5.72 -2.46
CA ALA A 5 8.90 -6.53 -1.64
C ALA A 5 8.37 -6.60 -0.21
N VAL A 6 8.37 -7.81 0.37
CA VAL A 6 7.90 -8.05 1.74
C VAL A 6 9.12 -8.07 2.68
N PRO A 7 9.19 -7.14 3.66
CA PRO A 7 10.23 -7.18 4.67
C PRO A 7 10.20 -8.48 5.47
N SER A 8 11.37 -8.99 5.87
CA SER A 8 11.48 -10.29 6.56
C SER A 8 10.59 -10.39 7.82
N HIS A 9 10.48 -9.31 8.60
CA HIS A 9 9.67 -9.27 9.82
C HIS A 9 8.15 -9.22 9.56
N ARG A 10 7.71 -8.93 8.32
CA ARG A 10 6.30 -8.92 7.92
C ARG A 10 5.86 -10.21 7.24
N TYR A 11 6.78 -11.15 6.99
CA TYR A 11 6.48 -12.37 6.26
C TYR A 11 5.45 -13.27 6.96
N THR A 12 5.67 -13.56 8.25
CA THR A 12 4.76 -14.38 9.05
C THR A 12 3.38 -13.72 9.19
N PRO A 13 3.28 -12.43 9.59
CA PRO A 13 1.99 -11.74 9.63
C PRO A 13 1.25 -11.73 8.28
N LEU A 14 1.97 -11.53 7.17
CA LEU A 14 1.37 -11.54 5.83
C LEU A 14 0.77 -12.90 5.48
N LYS A 15 1.45 -13.99 5.85
CA LYS A 15 0.98 -15.35 5.62
C LYS A 15 -0.27 -15.66 6.44
N GLU A 16 -0.30 -15.28 7.71
CA GLU A 16 -1.44 -15.49 8.62
C GLU A 16 -2.68 -14.71 8.19
N ASN A 17 -2.49 -13.47 7.74
CA ASN A 17 -3.59 -12.59 7.33
C ASN A 17 -3.85 -12.60 5.82
N TRP A 18 -3.26 -13.54 5.09
CA TRP A 18 -3.28 -13.53 3.62
C TRP A 18 -4.70 -13.50 3.06
N LEU A 19 -5.62 -14.31 3.60
CA LEU A 19 -7.00 -14.34 3.14
C LEU A 19 -7.69 -12.99 3.32
N LYS A 20 -7.49 -12.32 4.47
CA LYS A 20 -8.07 -11.00 4.73
C LYS A 20 -7.56 -9.92 3.77
N ILE A 21 -6.34 -10.07 3.25
CA ILE A 21 -5.73 -9.15 2.27
C ILE A 21 -6.13 -9.52 0.84
N TYR A 22 -6.17 -10.81 0.53
CA TYR A 22 -6.49 -11.37 -0.78
C TYR A 22 -7.92 -11.04 -1.19
N THR A 23 -8.89 -11.35 -0.34
CA THR A 23 -10.33 -11.22 -0.61
C THR A 23 -10.72 -9.83 -1.12
N PRO A 24 -10.42 -8.71 -0.43
CA PRO A 24 -10.85 -7.38 -0.90
C PRO A 24 -10.18 -6.96 -2.22
N ILE A 25 -8.97 -7.43 -2.52
CA ILE A 25 -8.27 -7.11 -3.78
C ILE A 25 -8.91 -7.86 -4.96
N VAL A 26 -9.33 -9.10 -4.76
CA VAL A 26 -9.98 -9.89 -5.82
C VAL A 26 -11.43 -9.49 -5.98
N GLU A 27 -12.19 -9.42 -4.90
CA GLU A 27 -13.64 -9.24 -4.95
C GLU A 27 -14.05 -7.79 -5.20
N HIS A 28 -13.39 -6.81 -4.57
CA HIS A 28 -13.80 -5.41 -4.70
C HIS A 28 -13.05 -4.68 -5.82
N LEU A 29 -11.77 -4.99 -6.01
CA LEU A 29 -10.93 -4.31 -7.01
C LEU A 29 -10.79 -5.09 -8.32
N GLN A 30 -11.25 -6.35 -8.37
CA GLN A 30 -11.18 -7.21 -9.54
C GLN A 30 -9.75 -7.33 -10.08
N LEU A 31 -8.78 -7.54 -9.18
CA LEU A 31 -7.37 -7.70 -9.51
C LEU A 31 -6.90 -9.11 -9.19
N GLN A 32 -5.85 -9.55 -9.89
CA GLN A 32 -5.15 -10.78 -9.55
C GLN A 32 -3.96 -10.46 -8.65
N ILE A 33 -3.89 -11.15 -7.51
CA ILE A 33 -2.82 -11.00 -6.54
C ILE A 33 -2.17 -12.36 -6.24
N ARG A 34 -0.84 -12.36 -6.07
CA ARG A 34 -0.07 -13.54 -5.69
C ARG A 34 1.01 -13.18 -4.67
N PHE A 35 1.18 -14.03 -3.66
CA PHE A 35 2.35 -13.98 -2.79
C PHE A 35 3.39 -15.00 -3.24
N ASN A 36 4.53 -14.54 -3.74
CA ASN A 36 5.64 -15.38 -4.14
C ASN A 36 6.59 -15.61 -2.96
N LEU A 37 6.56 -16.81 -2.40
CA LEU A 37 7.36 -17.21 -1.23
C LEU A 37 8.87 -17.29 -1.53
N LYS A 38 9.27 -17.56 -2.79
CA LYS A 38 10.68 -17.67 -3.18
C LYS A 38 11.34 -16.29 -3.26
N THR A 39 10.67 -15.34 -3.92
CA THR A 39 11.20 -13.99 -4.10
C THR A 39 10.74 -13.02 -3.01
N ARG A 40 9.88 -13.47 -2.09
CA ARG A 40 9.25 -12.67 -1.02
C ARG A 40 8.57 -11.41 -1.55
N ASN A 41 7.89 -11.53 -2.69
CA ASN A 41 7.19 -10.44 -3.32
C ASN A 41 5.69 -10.70 -3.35
N VAL A 42 4.91 -9.65 -3.08
CA VAL A 42 3.50 -9.59 -3.47
C VAL A 42 3.43 -9.02 -4.88
N GLU A 43 2.72 -9.71 -5.74
CA GLU A 43 2.58 -9.38 -7.15
C GLU A 43 1.11 -9.12 -7.47
N ILE A 44 0.81 -7.97 -8.07
CA ILE A 44 -0.55 -7.55 -8.41
C ILE A 44 -0.62 -7.24 -9.89
N LYS A 45 -1.65 -7.76 -10.57
CA LYS A 45 -1.90 -7.51 -12.00
C LYS A 45 -3.39 -7.35 -12.26
N THR A 46 -3.69 -6.59 -13.32
CA THR A 46 -5.03 -6.48 -13.87
C THR A 46 -5.45 -7.80 -14.51
N CYS A 47 -6.75 -8.03 -14.59
CA CYS A 47 -7.37 -9.09 -15.37
C CYS A 47 -8.40 -8.47 -16.33
N LYS A 48 -9.14 -9.31 -17.05
CA LYS A 48 -10.16 -8.87 -18.01
C LYS A 48 -11.34 -8.15 -17.35
N GLU A 49 -11.56 -8.41 -16.06
CA GLU A 49 -12.66 -7.84 -15.28
C GLU A 49 -12.28 -6.49 -14.67
N THR A 50 -11.00 -6.14 -14.61
CA THR A 50 -10.56 -4.88 -14.01
C THR A 50 -11.07 -3.69 -14.83
N GLN A 51 -11.97 -2.91 -14.25
CA GLN A 51 -12.57 -1.74 -14.90
C GLN A 51 -11.68 -0.50 -14.82
N ASP A 52 -11.04 -0.31 -13.66
CA ASP A 52 -10.26 0.89 -13.38
C ASP A 52 -8.77 0.56 -13.14
N ILE A 53 -7.91 1.34 -13.78
CA ILE A 53 -6.45 1.28 -13.63
C ILE A 53 -6.04 1.81 -12.25
N SER A 54 -6.79 2.76 -11.66
CA SER A 54 -6.50 3.33 -10.34
C SER A 54 -6.56 2.28 -9.22
N SER A 55 -7.35 1.21 -9.42
CA SER A 55 -7.43 0.05 -8.52
C SER A 55 -6.07 -0.59 -8.24
N LEU A 56 -5.14 -0.57 -9.20
CA LEU A 56 -3.77 -1.06 -8.98
C LEU A 56 -3.03 -0.25 -7.91
N THR A 57 -3.24 1.06 -7.89
CA THR A 57 -2.63 1.96 -6.91
C THR A 57 -3.24 1.70 -5.54
N LYS A 58 -4.58 1.66 -5.42
CA LYS A 58 -5.28 1.33 -4.17
C LYS A 58 -4.84 -0.01 -3.59
N ALA A 59 -4.77 -1.06 -4.41
CA ALA A 59 -4.32 -2.38 -3.97
C ALA A 59 -2.84 -2.36 -3.53
N THR A 60 -2.00 -1.59 -4.22
CA THR A 60 -0.59 -1.43 -3.86
C THR A 60 -0.44 -0.74 -2.51
N ASP A 61 -1.20 0.34 -2.30
CA ASP A 61 -1.15 1.12 -1.07
C ASP A 61 -1.76 0.37 0.10
N PHE A 62 -2.84 -0.40 -0.11
CA PHE A 62 -3.40 -1.31 0.90
C PHE A 62 -2.37 -2.35 1.38
N VAL A 63 -1.68 -3.02 0.46
CA VAL A 63 -0.64 -3.98 0.83
C VAL A 63 0.53 -3.29 1.52
N LYS A 64 0.97 -2.13 1.02
CA LYS A 64 2.04 -1.34 1.67
C LYS A 64 1.67 -0.89 3.07
N ALA A 65 0.44 -0.41 3.30
CA ALA A 65 -0.03 -0.01 4.62
C ALA A 65 0.09 -1.18 5.60
N PHE A 66 -0.36 -2.37 5.21
CA PHE A 66 -0.16 -3.57 6.02
C PHE A 66 1.34 -3.84 6.27
N LEU A 67 2.21 -3.73 5.26
CA LEU A 67 3.64 -3.93 5.45
C LEU A 67 4.29 -2.89 6.37
N LEU A 68 3.76 -1.67 6.40
CA LEU A 68 4.19 -0.59 7.32
C LEU A 68 3.65 -0.76 8.75
N GLY A 69 2.79 -1.75 9.00
CA GLY A 69 2.34 -2.12 10.35
C GLY A 69 0.89 -1.75 10.68
N PHE A 70 0.13 -1.20 9.73
CA PHE A 70 -1.31 -0.99 9.91
C PHE A 70 -2.04 -2.33 10.07
N GLN A 71 -3.12 -2.32 10.87
CA GLN A 71 -4.04 -3.47 10.92
C GLN A 71 -4.76 -3.59 9.57
N VAL A 72 -5.17 -4.81 9.22
CA VAL A 72 -5.83 -5.07 7.94
C VAL A 72 -7.14 -4.29 7.86
N GLU A 73 -7.87 -4.27 8.97
CA GLU A 73 -9.17 -3.63 9.12
C GLU A 73 -9.08 -2.10 8.91
N ASP A 74 -8.02 -1.46 9.40
CA ASP A 74 -7.78 -0.02 9.20
C ASP A 74 -7.36 0.26 7.76
N ALA A 75 -6.47 -0.57 7.21
CA ALA A 75 -5.96 -0.41 5.85
C ALA A 75 -7.06 -0.61 4.79
N LEU A 76 -8.14 -1.34 5.09
CA LEU A 76 -9.30 -1.47 4.19
C LEU A 76 -9.95 -0.12 3.85
N ALA A 77 -9.76 0.90 4.67
CA ALA A 77 -10.22 2.25 4.35
C ALA A 77 -9.64 2.77 3.01
N LEU A 78 -8.40 2.38 2.64
CA LEU A 78 -7.76 2.75 1.37
C LEU A 78 -8.47 2.16 0.14
N ILE A 79 -9.22 1.08 0.32
CA ILE A 79 -10.03 0.48 -0.75
C ILE A 79 -11.42 1.10 -0.80
N ARG A 80 -11.98 1.45 0.36
CA ARG A 80 -13.36 1.92 0.52
C ARG A 80 -13.54 3.41 0.24
N LEU A 81 -12.53 4.22 0.53
CA LEU A 81 -12.58 5.68 0.39
C LEU A 81 -11.74 6.09 -0.80
N ASP A 82 -12.32 6.87 -1.72
CA ASP A 82 -11.62 7.33 -2.92
C ASP A 82 -10.54 8.37 -2.60
N ASP A 83 -10.75 9.17 -1.55
CA ASP A 83 -9.88 10.29 -1.19
C ASP A 83 -8.85 9.93 -0.10
N LEU A 84 -8.63 8.64 0.17
CA LEU A 84 -7.62 8.19 1.11
C LEU A 84 -6.38 7.68 0.37
N PHE A 85 -5.21 8.17 0.78
CA PHE A 85 -3.92 7.79 0.20
C PHE A 85 -2.89 7.48 1.29
N LEU A 86 -1.87 6.71 0.90
CA LEU A 86 -0.74 6.37 1.75
C LEU A 86 0.50 7.11 1.27
N GLU A 87 1.14 7.85 2.18
CA GLU A 87 2.41 8.53 1.89
C GLU A 87 3.42 8.27 3.00
N THR A 88 4.67 8.06 2.61
CA THR A 88 5.79 7.80 3.52
C THR A 88 6.93 8.75 3.20
N PHE A 89 7.59 9.27 4.22
CA PHE A 89 8.82 10.02 4.07
C PHE A 89 9.86 9.52 5.07
N ASP A 90 11.13 9.53 4.65
CA ASP A 90 12.23 9.14 5.51
C ASP A 90 12.83 10.38 6.18
N VAL A 91 13.19 10.21 7.45
CA VAL A 91 14.02 11.17 8.20
C VAL A 91 15.35 10.49 8.46
N THR A 92 16.43 11.08 7.95
CA THR A 92 17.79 10.59 8.22
C THR A 92 18.38 11.32 9.42
N ASP A 93 19.13 10.59 10.25
CA ASP A 93 19.95 11.21 11.28
C ASP A 93 20.95 12.19 10.63
N GLY A 94 21.09 13.38 11.19
CA GLY A 94 21.84 14.50 10.58
C GLY A 94 21.06 15.39 9.59
N SER A 95 19.78 15.10 9.31
CA SER A 95 18.94 16.06 8.57
C SER A 95 18.69 17.31 9.43
N PRO A 96 19.01 18.52 8.95
CA PRO A 96 18.70 19.73 9.71
C PRO A 96 17.17 19.87 9.87
N PRO A 97 16.67 20.44 10.99
CA PRO A 97 15.23 20.56 11.23
C PRO A 97 14.48 21.21 10.07
N SER A 98 15.08 22.21 9.41
CA SER A 98 14.52 22.88 8.24
C SER A 98 14.20 21.93 7.09
N LYS A 99 15.03 20.91 6.84
CA LYS A 99 14.78 19.90 5.81
C LYS A 99 13.62 18.96 6.18
N VAL A 100 13.55 18.58 7.46
CA VAL A 100 12.44 17.76 7.98
C VAL A 100 11.11 18.51 7.85
N TYR A 101 11.05 19.77 8.31
CA TYR A 101 9.86 20.61 8.16
C TYR A 101 9.52 20.85 6.69
N GLY A 102 10.51 21.03 5.82
CA GLY A 102 10.31 21.14 4.37
C GLY A 102 9.64 19.91 3.78
N ASN A 103 10.11 18.70 4.13
CA ASN A 103 9.51 17.45 3.68
C ASN A 103 8.07 17.29 4.19
N ILE A 104 7.82 17.57 5.47
CA ILE A 104 6.46 17.52 6.06
C ILE A 104 5.54 18.50 5.34
N ARG A 105 6.00 19.73 5.07
CA ARG A 105 5.21 20.72 4.33
C ARG A 105 4.93 20.27 2.90
N ALA A 106 5.89 19.66 2.23
CA ALA A 106 5.71 19.16 0.87
C ALA A 106 4.70 18.00 0.80
N VAL A 107 4.74 17.08 1.78
CA VAL A 107 3.75 16.01 1.94
C VAL A 107 2.36 16.63 2.18
N ALA A 108 2.25 17.59 3.10
CA ALA A 108 0.99 18.27 3.40
C ALA A 108 0.43 19.05 2.19
N SER A 109 1.28 19.67 1.37
CA SER A 109 0.84 20.37 0.15
C SER A 109 0.27 19.40 -0.88
N ARG A 110 0.97 18.28 -1.13
CA ARG A 110 0.48 17.23 -2.06
C ARG A 110 -0.80 16.58 -1.58
N ALA A 111 -0.94 16.42 -0.26
CA ALA A 111 -2.18 15.97 0.35
C ALA A 111 -3.31 16.96 0.07
N ALA A 112 -3.08 18.25 0.25
CA ALA A 112 -4.09 19.30 0.04
C ALA A 112 -4.50 19.47 -1.43
N GLU A 113 -3.57 19.31 -2.38
CA GLU A 113 -3.84 19.40 -3.84
C GLU A 113 -4.68 18.24 -4.39
N ARG A 114 -4.88 17.18 -3.60
CA ARG A 114 -5.68 16.01 -3.95
C ARG A 114 -7.15 16.13 -3.53
N PHE A 115 -7.51 17.19 -2.81
CA PHE A 115 -8.87 17.57 -2.42
C PHE A 115 -9.29 18.85 -3.16
#